data_AF-A0A949WNT0-F1
#
_entry.id   AF-A0A949WNT0-F1
#
_cell.length_a   1.000
_cell.length_b   1.000
_cell.length_c   1.000
_cell.angle_alpha   90.00
_cell.angle_beta   90.00
_cell.angle_gamma   90.00
#
_symmetry.space_group_name_H-M   'P 1'
#
loop_
_entity.id
_entity.type
_entity.pdbx_description
1 polymer ?
#
loop_
_entity_poly.entity_id
_entity_poly.type
_entity_poly.pdbx_seq_one_letter_code
_entity_poly.pdbx_strand_id
1 'polypeptide(L)'
;MVLGNRVKAGLVGIFGLLALTVGTSLGLLGHDGRPTQAQACGSPVPAAMVNVEIIPWNVRYDYTRSQAELSALVQRQTWLSNAHSARGLYESEIMHRHRLVFHEEQGGWLSSNCLAVAELGVQLTYHRPTIYLAKELAWARCVAVEVRRHEEKHARVDREMMDWMRAYTEGEVTKWLSERPVQKPADIQLAKAEIDRELKAVIERAVQVFAAERNKRQLAVDTPQEYQRIEDACPNN
;
A
#
# COMPACT_ATOMS: atom_id res chain seq x y z
N MET A 1 -31.62 6.28 -0.13
CA MET A 1 -31.97 4.87 0.07
C MET A 1 -30.72 4.16 0.56
N VAL A 2 -30.63 3.93 1.86
CA VAL A 2 -29.52 3.25 2.56
C VAL A 2 -30.16 2.25 3.51
N LEU A 3 -29.45 1.14 3.73
CA LEU A 3 -29.61 0.05 4.72
C LEU A 3 -29.74 -1.29 3.97
N GLY A 4 -28.99 -2.34 4.26
CA GLY A 4 -28.00 -2.57 5.31
C GLY A 4 -27.49 -4.00 5.17
N ASN A 5 -26.20 -4.18 5.44
CA ASN A 5 -25.55 -5.48 5.51
C ASN A 5 -25.58 -5.93 6.98
N ARG A 6 -25.95 -7.19 7.29
CA ARG A 6 -25.36 -8.03 8.37
C ARG A 6 -26.14 -9.34 8.57
N VAL A 7 -25.43 -10.44 8.32
CA VAL A 7 -25.77 -11.80 8.78
C VAL A 7 -24.93 -12.10 10.03
N LYS A 8 -25.56 -12.57 11.11
CA LYS A 8 -24.96 -13.26 12.26
C LYS A 8 -25.97 -14.32 12.73
N ALA A 9 -25.64 -15.61 12.59
CA ALA A 9 -24.94 -16.47 13.55
C ALA A 9 -25.94 -17.18 14.49
N GLY A 10 -26.16 -18.47 14.22
CA GLY A 10 -27.06 -19.35 14.95
C GLY A 10 -26.46 -19.87 16.26
N LEU A 11 -27.33 -20.02 17.25
CA LEU A 11 -27.08 -20.60 18.57
C LEU A 11 -26.82 -22.11 18.49
N VAL A 12 -25.88 -22.57 19.32
CA VAL A 12 -25.60 -23.98 19.63
C VAL A 12 -26.50 -24.41 20.80
N GLY A 13 -27.21 -25.53 20.63
CA GLY A 13 -28.01 -26.21 21.65
C GLY A 13 -27.30 -27.44 22.23
N ILE A 14 -27.64 -27.77 23.47
CA ILE A 14 -26.92 -28.64 24.42
C ILE A 14 -27.68 -29.98 24.64
N PHE A 15 -26.95 -31.00 25.14
CA PHE A 15 -27.33 -32.11 26.05
C PHE A 15 -27.74 -33.50 25.50
N GLY A 16 -27.18 -34.55 26.15
CA GLY A 16 -27.65 -35.94 26.15
C GLY A 16 -26.51 -36.98 26.17
N LEU A 17 -25.81 -37.26 27.29
CA LEU A 17 -26.06 -38.27 28.36
C LEU A 17 -25.85 -39.78 27.99
N LEU A 18 -24.91 -40.43 28.72
CA LEU A 18 -24.84 -41.82 29.26
C LEU A 18 -25.16 -43.04 28.34
N ALA A 19 -24.57 -44.26 28.42
CA ALA A 19 -23.85 -44.97 29.48
C ALA A 19 -23.19 -46.30 28.98
N LEU A 20 -22.24 -46.80 29.80
CA LEU A 20 -21.93 -48.20 30.21
C LEU A 20 -21.33 -49.31 29.28
N THR A 21 -20.17 -49.80 29.76
CA THR A 21 -19.64 -51.20 29.82
C THR A 21 -19.22 -51.88 28.50
N VAL A 22 -18.26 -52.81 28.39
CA VAL A 22 -17.70 -53.90 29.24
C VAL A 22 -16.21 -54.06 28.90
N GLY A 23 -15.40 -54.55 29.85
CA GLY A 23 -13.97 -54.81 29.69
C GLY A 23 -13.58 -56.11 28.97
N THR A 24 -12.33 -56.16 28.49
CA THR A 24 -11.51 -57.37 28.35
C THR A 24 -10.04 -57.00 28.24
N SER A 25 -9.21 -57.77 28.94
CA SER A 25 -7.78 -57.55 29.14
C SER A 25 -6.91 -58.20 28.05
N LEU A 26 -5.65 -57.76 28.01
CA LEU A 26 -4.44 -58.43 27.51
C LEU A 26 -4.19 -58.45 25.99
N GLY A 27 -3.15 -57.70 25.61
CA GLY A 27 -2.48 -57.76 24.32
C GLY A 27 -1.27 -56.81 24.30
N LEU A 28 -0.25 -57.12 25.12
CA LEU A 28 1.08 -56.50 25.03
C LEU A 28 1.75 -56.95 23.72
N LEU A 29 1.69 -56.08 22.71
CA LEU A 29 2.72 -55.98 21.68
C LEU A 29 3.09 -54.51 21.59
N GLY A 30 4.15 -54.16 22.32
CA GLY A 30 4.85 -52.89 22.16
C GLY A 30 5.38 -52.80 20.74
N HIS A 31 4.67 -52.07 19.90
CA HIS A 31 5.27 -51.23 18.89
C HIS A 31 5.04 -49.80 19.37
N ASP A 32 6.02 -49.28 20.11
CA ASP A 32 6.23 -47.83 20.23
C ASP A 32 6.64 -47.29 18.85
N GLY A 33 5.73 -47.39 17.89
CA GLY A 33 5.76 -46.71 16.61
C GLY A 33 5.27 -45.28 16.79
N ARG A 34 5.84 -44.55 17.76
CA ARG A 34 5.82 -43.09 17.76
C ARG A 34 7.20 -42.62 17.29
N PRO A 35 7.41 -42.35 16.00
CA PRO A 35 8.20 -41.18 15.68
C PRO A 35 7.36 -39.96 16.09
N THR A 36 7.41 -39.63 17.38
CA THR A 36 7.44 -38.25 17.83
C THR A 36 8.57 -37.57 17.08
N GLN A 37 8.22 -36.83 16.03
CA GLN A 37 8.65 -35.47 15.74
C GLN A 37 8.26 -35.20 14.28
N ALA A 38 7.10 -34.56 14.09
CA ALA A 38 7.01 -33.60 13.00
C ALA A 38 8.21 -32.68 13.20
N GLN A 39 9.25 -32.78 12.37
CA GLN A 39 10.40 -31.89 12.44
C GLN A 39 9.83 -30.47 12.49
N ALA A 40 9.92 -29.86 13.67
CA ALA A 40 9.76 -28.43 13.81
C ALA A 40 10.83 -27.84 12.91
N CYS A 41 10.51 -26.77 12.18
CA CYS A 41 11.53 -26.03 11.46
C CYS A 41 12.67 -25.77 12.46
N GLY A 42 13.82 -26.41 12.20
CA GLY A 42 14.70 -26.93 13.26
C GLY A 42 15.59 -25.86 13.90
N SER A 43 15.55 -24.66 13.35
CA SER A 43 16.30 -23.50 13.83
C SER A 43 15.33 -22.36 14.15
N PRO A 44 15.57 -21.57 15.20
CA PRO A 44 14.87 -20.31 15.40
C PRO A 44 15.03 -19.45 14.15
N VAL A 45 13.93 -19.14 13.48
CA VAL A 45 13.97 -18.18 12.37
C VAL A 45 14.01 -16.77 12.97
N PRO A 46 15.03 -15.95 12.67
CA PRO A 46 15.09 -14.59 13.17
C PRO A 46 13.90 -13.76 12.64
N ALA A 47 13.55 -12.70 13.36
CA ALA A 47 12.55 -11.76 12.87
C ALA A 47 12.99 -11.18 11.52
N ALA A 48 12.03 -11.06 10.59
CA ALA A 48 12.30 -10.52 9.26
C ALA A 48 12.83 -9.07 9.36
N MET A 49 13.88 -8.76 8.60
CA MET A 49 14.35 -7.38 8.45
C MET A 49 13.43 -6.62 7.50
N VAL A 50 12.93 -5.46 7.93
CA VAL A 50 12.08 -4.59 7.12
C VAL A 50 12.87 -3.34 6.76
N ASN A 51 12.88 -2.99 5.48
CA ASN A 51 13.42 -1.72 4.98
C ASN A 51 12.40 -1.06 4.05
N VAL A 52 11.92 0.11 4.42
CA VAL A 52 11.07 0.94 3.56
C VAL A 52 11.83 2.22 3.22
N GLU A 53 12.16 2.39 1.95
CA GLU A 53 12.94 3.53 1.46
C GLU A 53 12.15 4.39 0.48
N ILE A 54 12.44 5.68 0.51
CA ILE A 54 11.92 6.67 -0.44
C ILE A 54 12.99 6.87 -1.51
N ILE A 55 12.66 6.57 -2.76
CA ILE A 55 13.54 6.84 -3.89
C ILE A 55 13.32 8.29 -4.35
N PRO A 56 14.36 9.15 -4.34
CA PRO A 56 14.23 10.56 -4.72
C PRO A 56 13.70 10.75 -6.14
N TRP A 57 12.93 11.82 -6.32
CA TRP A 57 12.40 12.24 -7.62
C TRP A 57 12.58 13.73 -7.83
N ASN A 58 12.51 14.15 -9.10
CA ASN A 58 12.51 15.55 -9.47
C ASN A 58 11.22 15.89 -10.21
N VAL A 59 10.70 17.08 -9.93
CA VAL A 59 9.54 17.63 -10.64
C VAL A 59 10.01 18.10 -12.02
N ARG A 60 9.29 17.69 -13.05
CA ARG A 60 9.48 18.13 -14.44
C ARG A 60 8.58 19.31 -14.72
N TYR A 61 8.94 20.12 -15.72
CA TYR A 61 8.10 21.20 -16.23
C TYR A 61 7.76 20.93 -17.69
N ASP A 62 6.50 21.17 -18.05
CA ASP A 62 5.99 21.03 -19.41
C ASP A 62 5.13 22.26 -19.77
N TYR A 63 5.48 22.91 -20.87
CA TYR A 63 4.85 24.14 -21.37
C TYR A 63 4.15 23.93 -22.72
N THR A 64 3.96 22.67 -23.14
CA THR A 64 3.52 22.32 -24.50
C THR A 64 2.00 22.17 -24.60
N ARG A 65 1.31 21.95 -23.49
CA ARG A 65 -0.15 21.74 -23.44
C ARG A 65 -0.91 23.06 -23.38
N SER A 66 -2.05 23.10 -24.04
CA SER A 66 -3.01 24.21 -23.96
C SER A 66 -3.82 24.18 -22.68
N GLN A 67 -4.35 25.34 -22.27
CA GLN A 67 -5.29 25.44 -21.14
C GLN A 67 -6.50 24.50 -21.30
N ALA A 68 -6.99 24.31 -22.52
CA ALA A 68 -8.09 23.40 -22.80
C ALA A 68 -7.71 21.93 -22.51
N GLU A 69 -6.52 21.50 -22.93
CA GLU A 69 -6.01 20.15 -22.64
C GLU A 69 -5.78 19.93 -21.14
N LEU A 70 -5.26 20.93 -20.44
CA LEU A 70 -5.09 20.86 -18.98
C LEU A 70 -6.43 20.79 -18.25
N SER A 71 -7.41 21.60 -18.65
CA SER A 71 -8.76 21.56 -18.09
C SER A 71 -9.44 20.20 -18.32
N ALA A 72 -9.25 19.60 -19.49
CA ALA A 72 -9.76 18.26 -19.79
C ALA A 72 -9.08 17.15 -18.97
N LEU A 73 -7.80 17.32 -18.59
CA LEU A 73 -7.12 16.41 -17.65
C LEU A 73 -7.74 16.51 -16.25
N VAL A 74 -7.93 17.72 -15.73
CA VAL A 74 -8.55 17.94 -14.41
C VAL A 74 -9.96 17.36 -14.35
N GLN A 75 -10.77 17.58 -15.38
CA GLN A 75 -12.15 17.06 -15.43
C GLN A 75 -12.23 15.52 -15.39
N ARG A 76 -11.19 14.81 -15.83
CA ARG A 76 -11.13 13.34 -15.71
C ARG A 76 -10.79 12.88 -14.31
N GLN A 77 -10.26 13.76 -13.47
CA GLN A 77 -9.94 13.45 -12.07
C GLN A 77 -11.17 13.71 -11.22
N THR A 78 -11.93 12.64 -10.95
CA THR A 78 -13.21 12.68 -10.23
C THR A 78 -13.15 13.30 -8.83
N TRP A 79 -11.95 13.40 -8.23
CA TRP A 79 -11.73 14.01 -6.93
C TRP A 79 -11.46 15.53 -6.98
N LEU A 80 -11.22 16.11 -8.16
CA LEU A 80 -10.93 17.54 -8.40
C LEU A 80 -12.14 18.30 -8.98
N SER A 81 -13.37 17.83 -8.77
CA SER A 81 -14.57 18.26 -9.51
C SER A 81 -15.05 19.71 -9.32
N ASN A 82 -14.18 20.64 -8.91
CA ASN A 82 -14.45 22.07 -8.96
C ASN A 82 -14.08 22.56 -10.36
N ALA A 83 -15.10 22.77 -11.19
CA ALA A 83 -15.02 23.11 -12.62
C ALA A 83 -14.31 24.45 -12.90
N HIS A 84 -12.98 24.49 -12.75
CA HIS A 84 -12.15 25.63 -13.12
C HIS A 84 -11.33 25.33 -14.39
N SER A 85 -11.16 26.35 -15.23
CA SER A 85 -10.29 26.26 -16.40
C SER A 85 -8.83 26.31 -15.96
N ALA A 86 -8.20 25.14 -15.84
CA ALA A 86 -6.84 24.96 -15.32
C ALA A 86 -5.80 25.64 -16.21
N ARG A 87 -5.14 26.69 -15.69
CA ARG A 87 -3.99 27.36 -16.32
C ARG A 87 -2.65 26.67 -16.00
N GLY A 88 -2.63 25.87 -14.94
CA GLY A 88 -1.55 24.98 -14.55
C GLY A 88 -2.12 23.65 -14.06
N LEU A 89 -1.25 22.64 -13.95
CA LEU A 89 -1.59 21.35 -13.37
C LEU A 89 -0.35 20.67 -12.83
N TYR A 90 -0.35 20.31 -11.56
CA TYR A 90 0.57 19.34 -11.00
C TYR A 90 0.00 17.91 -11.08
N GLU A 91 0.70 17.03 -11.79
CA GLU A 91 0.35 15.62 -11.94
C GLU A 91 1.46 14.74 -11.34
N SER A 92 1.06 13.78 -10.50
CA SER A 92 1.96 12.77 -9.97
C SER A 92 1.20 11.47 -9.66
N GLU A 93 1.88 10.35 -9.83
CA GLU A 93 1.37 9.02 -9.48
C GLU A 93 2.37 8.35 -8.54
N ILE A 94 1.86 7.76 -7.46
CA ILE A 94 2.71 7.03 -6.53
C ILE A 94 3.01 5.63 -7.05
N MET A 95 4.28 5.26 -7.07
CA MET A 95 4.74 3.92 -7.42
C MET A 95 5.40 3.25 -6.22
N HIS A 96 5.25 1.93 -6.18
CA HIS A 96 6.00 1.10 -5.26
C HIS A 96 6.63 -0.09 -5.99
N ARG A 97 7.73 -0.57 -5.43
CA ARG A 97 8.33 -1.86 -5.76
C ARG A 97 8.65 -2.57 -4.45
N HIS A 98 8.43 -3.88 -4.38
CA HIS A 98 8.84 -4.67 -3.23
C HIS A 98 9.73 -5.83 -3.64
N ARG A 99 10.51 -6.32 -2.67
CA ARG A 99 11.35 -7.51 -2.78
C ARG A 99 11.24 -8.31 -1.49
N LEU A 100 11.02 -9.61 -1.63
CA LEU A 100 11.04 -10.58 -0.55
C LEU A 100 12.29 -11.44 -0.66
N VAL A 101 12.97 -11.64 0.46
CA VAL A 101 13.99 -12.67 0.65
C VAL A 101 13.42 -13.67 1.65
N PHE A 102 13.55 -14.96 1.35
CA PHE A 102 12.99 -16.03 2.15
C PHE A 102 14.10 -16.86 2.79
N HIS A 103 13.88 -17.26 4.04
CA HIS A 103 14.54 -18.41 4.63
C HIS A 103 13.76 -19.66 4.22
N GLU A 104 14.43 -20.59 3.54
CA GLU A 104 13.81 -21.82 3.07
C GLU A 104 14.65 -23.04 3.46
N GLU A 105 13.98 -24.08 3.96
CA GLU A 105 14.57 -25.39 4.20
C GLU A 105 13.71 -26.42 3.48
N GLN A 106 14.31 -27.15 2.53
CA GLN A 106 13.61 -28.22 1.84
C GLN A 106 13.52 -29.45 2.74
N GLY A 107 12.31 -30.01 2.83
CA GLY A 107 12.08 -31.27 3.50
C GLY A 107 12.49 -32.46 2.63
N GLY A 108 12.98 -33.53 3.25
CA GLY A 108 13.10 -34.84 2.63
C GLY A 108 11.81 -35.65 2.78
N TRP A 109 11.82 -36.94 2.43
CA TRP A 109 10.66 -37.82 2.61
C TRP A 109 10.03 -37.69 4.01
N LEU A 110 10.85 -37.71 5.06
CA LEU A 110 10.37 -37.72 6.44
C LEU A 110 10.20 -36.33 7.07
N SER A 111 10.49 -35.24 6.35
CA SER A 111 10.46 -33.88 6.91
C SER A 111 9.64 -32.92 6.05
N SER A 112 8.96 -31.97 6.69
CA SER A 112 8.23 -30.93 5.98
C SER A 112 9.20 -29.87 5.45
N ASN A 113 8.83 -29.20 4.35
CA ASN A 113 9.49 -27.94 3.99
C ASN A 113 9.23 -26.89 5.07
N CYS A 114 10.12 -25.91 5.16
CA CYS A 114 9.97 -24.74 6.00
C CYS A 114 10.20 -23.47 5.18
N LEU A 115 9.34 -22.48 5.41
CA LEU A 115 9.38 -21.21 4.71
C LEU A 115 9.10 -20.06 5.67
N ALA A 116 9.95 -19.06 5.67
CA ALA A 116 9.74 -17.81 6.37
C ALA A 116 10.30 -16.63 5.58
N VAL A 117 9.78 -15.43 5.82
CA VAL A 117 10.35 -14.20 5.25
C VAL A 117 11.58 -13.82 6.09
N ALA A 118 12.72 -13.66 5.43
CA ALA A 118 13.96 -13.21 6.06
C ALA A 118 14.13 -11.69 5.92
N GLU A 119 13.82 -11.14 4.74
CA GLU A 119 13.91 -9.71 4.47
C GLU A 119 12.76 -9.23 3.60
N LEU A 120 12.28 -8.02 3.89
CA LEU A 120 11.31 -7.29 3.09
C LEU A 120 11.86 -5.89 2.78
N GLY A 121 12.10 -5.64 1.49
CA GLY A 121 12.39 -4.32 0.97
C GLY A 121 11.17 -3.72 0.27
N VAL A 122 10.82 -2.48 0.58
CA VAL A 122 9.80 -1.68 -0.12
C VAL A 122 10.40 -0.35 -0.55
N GLN A 123 10.28 -0.04 -1.84
CA GLN A 123 10.70 1.22 -2.45
C GLN A 123 9.47 2.03 -2.79
N LEU A 124 9.42 3.29 -2.37
CA LEU A 124 8.32 4.23 -2.63
C LEU A 124 8.85 5.41 -3.44
N THR A 125 8.13 5.85 -4.48
CA THR A 125 8.52 6.99 -5.31
C THR A 125 7.34 7.59 -6.06
N TYR A 126 7.55 8.75 -6.69
CA TYR A 126 6.59 9.29 -7.65
C TYR A 126 7.02 9.02 -9.10
N HIS A 127 6.10 8.55 -9.92
CA HIS A 127 6.31 8.41 -11.36
C HIS A 127 6.28 9.79 -12.03
N ARG A 128 7.46 10.25 -12.48
CA ARG A 128 7.60 11.42 -13.37
C ARG A 128 6.68 12.61 -13.00
N PRO A 129 6.70 13.08 -11.74
CA PRO A 129 5.84 14.18 -11.34
C PRO A 129 6.12 15.40 -12.20
N THR A 130 5.07 16.01 -12.73
CA THR A 130 5.17 17.05 -13.76
C THR A 130 4.26 18.23 -13.42
N ILE A 131 4.82 19.42 -13.44
CA ILE A 131 4.08 20.68 -13.45
C ILE A 131 3.88 21.09 -14.90
N TYR A 132 2.64 21.09 -15.33
CA TYR A 132 2.23 21.65 -16.61
C TYR A 132 1.84 23.11 -16.43
N LEU A 133 2.29 23.98 -17.33
CA LEU A 133 1.76 25.32 -17.50
C LEU A 133 1.18 25.46 -18.89
N ALA A 134 -0.01 26.05 -18.99
CA ALA A 134 -0.66 26.27 -20.27
C ALA A 134 0.25 27.10 -21.19
N LYS A 135 0.42 26.66 -22.45
CA LYS A 135 1.25 27.35 -23.44
C LYS A 135 0.84 28.80 -23.69
N GLU A 136 -0.45 29.11 -23.49
CA GLU A 136 -1.00 30.46 -23.58
C GLU A 136 -0.38 31.43 -22.58
N LEU A 137 0.19 30.93 -21.47
CA LEU A 137 0.89 31.74 -20.47
C LEU A 137 2.28 32.21 -20.93
N ALA A 138 2.79 31.75 -22.09
CA ALA A 138 4.12 32.13 -22.59
C ALA A 138 4.33 33.65 -22.68
N TRP A 139 3.26 34.40 -22.94
CA TRP A 139 3.30 35.87 -23.08
C TRP A 139 2.90 36.60 -21.79
N ALA A 140 2.29 35.92 -20.83
CA ALA A 140 1.79 36.47 -19.56
C ALA A 140 2.74 36.14 -18.40
N ARG A 141 3.92 36.78 -18.38
CA ARG A 141 5.01 36.44 -17.44
C ARG A 141 4.60 36.50 -15.96
N CYS A 142 3.79 37.48 -15.55
CA CYS A 142 3.31 37.58 -14.16
C CYS A 142 2.45 36.37 -13.79
N VAL A 143 1.41 36.10 -14.61
CA VAL A 143 0.51 34.96 -14.40
C VAL A 143 1.27 33.64 -14.40
N ALA A 144 2.19 33.44 -15.35
CA ALA A 144 2.99 32.23 -15.44
C ALA A 144 3.78 31.95 -14.15
N VAL A 145 4.35 32.99 -13.54
CA VAL A 145 5.09 32.86 -12.27
C VAL A 145 4.15 32.49 -11.12
N GLU A 146 2.99 33.14 -11.02
CA GLU A 146 2.05 32.89 -9.93
C GLU A 146 1.36 31.52 -10.05
N VAL A 147 0.99 31.11 -11.26
CA VAL A 147 0.47 29.75 -11.51
C VAL A 147 1.55 28.71 -11.20
N ARG A 148 2.80 28.90 -11.64
CA ARG A 148 3.89 27.98 -11.29
C ARG A 148 4.06 27.86 -9.78
N ARG A 149 4.08 28.99 -9.06
CA ARG A 149 4.19 29.01 -7.60
C ARG A 149 3.05 28.24 -6.94
N HIS A 150 1.83 28.34 -7.48
CA HIS A 150 0.69 27.57 -7.03
C HIS A 150 0.91 26.06 -7.24
N GLU A 151 1.28 25.62 -8.45
CA GLU A 151 1.57 24.19 -8.71
C GLU A 151 2.75 23.65 -7.88
N GLU A 152 3.74 24.48 -7.56
CA GLU A 152 4.84 24.12 -6.66
C GLU A 152 4.36 23.87 -5.22
N LYS A 153 3.22 24.43 -4.78
CA LYS A 153 2.60 24.11 -3.48
C LYS A 153 2.09 22.67 -3.48
N HIS A 154 1.42 22.24 -4.54
CA HIS A 154 0.97 20.86 -4.72
C HIS A 154 2.13 19.86 -4.73
N ALA A 155 3.23 20.20 -5.41
CA ALA A 155 4.46 19.40 -5.39
C ALA A 155 5.13 19.35 -4.01
N ARG A 156 5.01 20.41 -3.21
CA ARG A 156 5.52 20.44 -1.84
C ARG A 156 4.71 19.55 -0.90
N VAL A 157 3.37 19.54 -1.04
CA VAL A 157 2.51 18.60 -0.29
C VAL A 157 2.99 17.16 -0.50
N ASP A 158 3.25 16.76 -1.75
CA ASP A 158 3.76 15.42 -2.06
C ASP A 158 5.10 15.14 -1.37
N ARG A 159 6.05 16.08 -1.40
CA ARG A 159 7.34 15.92 -0.71
C ARG A 159 7.18 15.72 0.79
N GLU A 160 6.36 16.54 1.43
CA GLU A 160 6.12 16.49 2.89
C GLU A 160 5.39 15.22 3.33
N MET A 161 4.58 14.63 2.44
CA MET A 161 3.79 13.46 2.77
C MET A 161 4.53 12.13 2.63
N MET A 162 5.64 12.09 1.89
CA MET A 162 6.34 10.81 1.64
C MET A 162 6.98 10.22 2.89
N ASP A 163 7.46 11.05 3.82
CA ASP A 163 7.96 10.55 5.11
C ASP A 163 6.85 9.89 5.93
N TRP A 164 5.66 10.46 5.91
CA TRP A 164 4.49 9.86 6.53
C TRP A 164 4.10 8.54 5.85
N MET A 165 4.12 8.50 4.51
CA MET A 165 3.82 7.27 3.77
C MET A 165 4.82 6.15 4.08
N ARG A 166 6.12 6.49 4.15
CA ARG A 166 7.19 5.55 4.48
C ARG A 166 6.93 4.93 5.86
N ALA A 167 6.73 5.75 6.88
CA ALA A 167 6.47 5.29 8.23
C ALA A 167 5.16 4.47 8.34
N TYR A 168 4.10 4.91 7.65
CA TYR A 168 2.83 4.19 7.65
C TYR A 168 2.96 2.80 6.98
N THR A 169 3.59 2.75 5.80
CA THR A 169 3.82 1.49 5.08
C THR A 169 4.71 0.55 5.89
N GLU A 170 5.78 1.06 6.50
CA GLU A 170 6.66 0.32 7.40
C GLU A 170 5.90 -0.32 8.56
N GLY A 171 5.00 0.43 9.21
CA GLY A 171 4.13 -0.08 10.27
C GLY A 171 3.19 -1.20 9.79
N GLU A 172 2.51 -1.00 8.65
CA GLU A 172 1.57 -1.99 8.10
C GLU A 172 2.25 -3.30 7.70
N VAL A 173 3.41 -3.22 7.03
CA VAL A 173 4.14 -4.43 6.63
C VAL A 173 4.82 -5.13 7.80
N THR A 174 5.31 -4.38 8.79
CA THR A 174 5.87 -4.95 10.03
C THR A 174 4.79 -5.70 10.82
N LYS A 175 3.59 -5.11 10.93
CA LYS A 175 2.45 -5.78 11.55
C LYS A 175 2.09 -7.06 10.82
N TRP A 176 1.95 -7.00 9.49
CA TRP A 176 1.65 -8.17 8.66
C TRP A 176 2.71 -9.28 8.80
N LEU A 177 3.99 -8.94 8.91
CA LEU A 177 5.06 -9.91 9.18
C LEU A 177 4.97 -10.50 10.60
N SER A 178 4.64 -9.70 11.62
CA SER A 178 4.56 -10.17 13.01
C SER A 178 3.45 -11.20 13.24
N GLU A 179 2.40 -11.16 12.41
CA GLU A 179 1.28 -12.09 12.46
C GLU A 179 1.56 -13.39 11.67
N ARG A 180 2.73 -13.49 11.02
CA ARG A 180 3.11 -14.64 10.18
C ARG A 180 4.11 -15.57 10.86
N PRO A 181 3.68 -16.76 11.28
CA PRO A 181 4.61 -17.79 11.74
C PRO A 181 5.36 -18.41 10.56
N VAL A 182 6.43 -19.16 10.88
CA VAL A 182 7.10 -20.05 9.92
C VAL A 182 6.07 -21.03 9.33
N GLN A 183 6.00 -21.09 8.00
CA GLN A 183 5.10 -21.96 7.28
C GLN A 183 5.75 -23.31 7.00
N LYS A 184 4.91 -24.37 6.92
CA LYS A 184 5.33 -25.72 6.51
C LYS A 184 4.64 -26.13 5.20
N PRO A 185 4.97 -25.50 4.05
CA PRO A 185 4.21 -25.71 2.84
C PRO A 185 4.54 -27.04 2.16
N ALA A 186 3.56 -27.68 1.53
CA ALA A 186 3.82 -28.82 0.65
C ALA A 186 4.62 -28.40 -0.60
N ASP A 187 4.34 -27.21 -1.12
CA ASP A 187 5.03 -26.58 -2.25
C ASP A 187 5.53 -25.18 -1.85
N ILE A 188 6.86 -25.02 -1.80
CA ILE A 188 7.51 -23.76 -1.43
C ILE A 188 7.20 -22.65 -2.43
N GLN A 189 7.14 -22.94 -3.73
CA GLN A 189 6.96 -21.90 -4.76
C GLN A 189 5.54 -21.36 -4.73
N LEU A 190 4.55 -22.25 -4.55
CA LEU A 190 3.16 -21.83 -4.38
C LEU A 190 3.00 -20.95 -3.12
N ALA A 191 3.62 -21.34 -2.01
CA ALA A 191 3.57 -20.56 -0.77
C ALA A 191 4.26 -19.19 -0.90
N LYS A 192 5.40 -19.10 -1.61
CA LYS A 192 6.05 -17.82 -1.91
C LYS A 192 5.15 -16.89 -2.73
N ALA A 193 4.48 -17.43 -3.75
CA ALA A 193 3.56 -16.64 -4.58
C ALA A 193 2.34 -16.15 -3.80
N GLU A 194 1.83 -16.95 -2.86
CA GLU A 194 0.76 -16.54 -1.95
C GLU A 194 1.20 -15.42 -1.00
N ILE A 195 2.39 -15.56 -0.38
CA ILE A 195 2.97 -14.51 0.48
C ILE A 195 3.15 -13.20 -0.30
N ASP A 196 3.68 -13.26 -1.52
CA ASP A 196 3.86 -12.09 -2.39
C ASP A 196 2.52 -11.39 -2.71
N ARG A 197 1.50 -12.16 -3.09
CA ARG A 197 0.15 -11.64 -3.38
C ARG A 197 -0.46 -10.96 -2.16
N GLU A 198 -0.33 -11.56 -0.98
CA GLU A 198 -0.84 -10.97 0.25
C GLU A 198 -0.09 -9.69 0.65
N LEU A 199 1.24 -9.68 0.53
CA LEU A 199 2.05 -8.47 0.75
C LEU A 199 1.60 -7.34 -0.19
N LYS A 200 1.41 -7.65 -1.46
CA LYS A 200 0.93 -6.69 -2.45
C LYS A 200 -0.40 -6.07 -2.01
N ALA A 201 -1.35 -6.86 -1.52
CA ALA A 201 -2.61 -6.36 -1.00
C ALA A 201 -2.47 -5.50 0.27
N VAL A 202 -1.44 -5.73 1.11
CA VAL A 202 -1.11 -4.85 2.24
C VAL A 202 -0.58 -3.50 1.76
N ILE A 203 0.40 -3.51 0.85
CA ILE A 203 0.99 -2.29 0.30
C ILE A 203 -0.05 -1.48 -0.48
N GLU A 204 -0.90 -2.12 -1.30
CA GLU A 204 -1.97 -1.44 -2.04
C GLU A 204 -2.97 -0.75 -1.12
N ARG A 205 -3.35 -1.37 0.00
CA ARG A 205 -4.19 -0.71 1.01
C ARG A 205 -3.48 0.48 1.63
N ALA A 206 -2.19 0.37 1.94
CA ALA A 206 -1.42 1.48 2.48
C ALA A 206 -1.35 2.66 1.49
N VAL A 207 -1.15 2.37 0.20
CA VAL A 207 -1.19 3.36 -0.89
C VAL A 207 -2.56 4.03 -0.99
N GLN A 208 -3.66 3.30 -0.82
CA GLN A 208 -5.01 3.87 -0.84
C GLN A 208 -5.26 4.82 0.33
N VAL A 209 -4.84 4.45 1.54
CA VAL A 209 -4.93 5.34 2.72
C VAL A 209 -4.10 6.61 2.49
N PHE A 210 -2.88 6.45 1.97
CA PHE A 210 -2.05 7.59 1.57
C PHE A 210 -2.72 8.49 0.54
N ALA A 211 -3.29 7.91 -0.52
CA ALA A 211 -3.95 8.67 -1.57
C ALA A 211 -5.13 9.49 -1.02
N ALA A 212 -5.90 8.92 -0.09
CA ALA A 212 -7.00 9.64 0.56
C ALA A 212 -6.51 10.85 1.38
N GLU A 213 -5.45 10.68 2.19
CA GLU A 213 -4.87 11.79 2.95
C GLU A 213 -4.19 12.82 2.05
N ARG A 214 -3.53 12.36 0.98
CA ARG A 214 -2.91 13.22 -0.03
C ARG A 214 -3.95 14.11 -0.68
N ASN A 215 -5.05 13.53 -1.14
CA ASN A 215 -6.11 14.28 -1.81
C ASN A 215 -6.72 15.35 -0.88
N LYS A 216 -6.89 15.06 0.42
CA LYS A 216 -7.34 16.07 1.39
C LYS A 216 -6.39 17.27 1.47
N ARG A 217 -5.07 17.03 1.50
CA ARG A 217 -4.07 18.10 1.57
C ARG A 217 -3.90 18.86 0.26
N GLN A 218 -3.97 18.16 -0.87
CA GLN A 218 -3.97 18.78 -2.21
C GLN A 218 -5.17 19.73 -2.35
N LEU A 219 -6.37 19.30 -1.97
CA LEU A 219 -7.57 20.15 -1.98
C LEU A 219 -7.48 21.36 -1.03
N ALA A 220 -6.70 21.27 0.05
CA ALA A 220 -6.49 22.39 0.97
C ALA A 220 -5.58 23.49 0.39
N VAL A 221 -4.87 23.23 -0.72
CA VAL A 221 -4.12 24.25 -1.48
C VAL A 221 -5.07 25.06 -2.37
N ASP A 222 -6.04 24.38 -2.98
CA ASP A 222 -6.98 24.94 -3.97
C ASP A 222 -8.16 25.69 -3.32
N THR A 223 -7.85 26.73 -2.56
CA THR A 223 -8.86 27.55 -1.87
C THR A 223 -9.30 28.74 -2.72
N PRO A 224 -10.55 29.23 -2.58
CA PRO A 224 -11.00 30.46 -3.22
C PRO A 224 -10.08 31.67 -2.92
N GLN A 225 -9.54 31.75 -1.71
CA GLN A 225 -8.61 32.80 -1.29
C GLN A 225 -7.28 32.71 -2.04
N GLU A 226 -6.78 31.51 -2.30
CA GLU A 226 -5.57 31.32 -3.10
C GLU A 226 -5.79 31.73 -4.56
N TYR A 227 -6.95 31.41 -5.14
CA TYR A 227 -7.28 31.86 -6.50
C TYR A 227 -7.41 33.37 -6.58
N GLN A 228 -8.11 34.01 -5.63
CA GLN A 228 -8.20 35.47 -5.56
C GLN A 228 -6.82 36.11 -5.43
N ARG A 229 -5.93 35.56 -4.59
CA ARG A 229 -4.55 36.04 -4.43
C ARG A 229 -3.78 35.99 -5.77
N ILE A 230 -3.95 34.94 -6.56
CA ILE A 230 -3.29 34.82 -7.88
C ILE A 230 -3.83 35.87 -8.85
N GLU A 231 -5.14 36.11 -8.86
CA GLU A 231 -5.78 37.14 -9.69
C GLU A 231 -5.29 38.54 -9.31
N ASP A 232 -5.28 38.86 -8.01
CA ASP A 232 -4.87 40.16 -7.47
C ASP A 232 -3.36 40.43 -7.65
N ALA A 233 -2.53 39.38 -7.70
CA ALA A 233 -1.07 39.50 -7.82
C ALA A 233 -0.63 40.09 -9.17
N CYS A 234 -1.50 40.05 -10.20
CA CYS A 234 -1.18 40.47 -11.55
C CYS A 234 -2.25 41.43 -12.12
N PRO A 235 -2.32 42.69 -11.63
CA PRO A 235 -3.41 43.63 -11.93
C PRO A 235 -3.42 44.22 -13.35
N ASN A 236 -2.37 43.99 -14.17
CA ASN A 236 -2.22 44.54 -15.52
C ASN A 236 -2.06 43.46 -16.61
N ASN A 237 -2.69 42.30 -16.43
CA ASN A 237 -2.61 41.21 -17.42
C ASN A 237 -3.42 41.49 -18.68
#